data_AF-A0A933JDF2-F1
#
_entry.id   AF-A0A933JDF2-F1
#
_cell.length_a   1.000
_cell.length_b   1.000
_cell.length_c   1.000
_cell.angle_alpha   90.00
_cell.angle_beta   90.00
_cell.angle_gamma   90.00
#
_symmetry.space_group_name_H-M   'P 1'
#
loop_
_entity.id
_entity.type
_entity.pdbx_description
1 polymer ?
#
loop_
_entity_poly.entity_id
_entity_poly.type
_entity_poly.pdbx_seq_one_letter_code
_entity_poly.pdbx_strand_id
1 'polypeptide(L)' 'MTRTEKLSMMEALWDDLSRDPAGFASPEWHEQELKEAEQAVADNRAGFVSWDAAKKTLRNNNS' A
#
# COMPACT_ATOMS: atom_id res chain seq x y z
N MET A 1 -17.48 -20.86 -2.45
CA MET A 1 -17.45 -19.39 -2.40
C MET A 1 -17.37 -18.82 -3.81
N THR A 2 -18.28 -17.92 -4.15
CA THR A 2 -18.25 -17.13 -5.38
C THR A 2 -17.17 -16.04 -5.29
N ARG A 3 -16.83 -15.41 -6.41
CA ARG A 3 -15.90 -14.26 -6.42
C ARG A 3 -16.45 -13.09 -5.59
N THR A 4 -17.74 -12.83 -5.66
CA THR A 4 -18.41 -11.77 -4.91
C THR A 4 -18.35 -12.01 -3.40
N GLU A 5 -18.58 -13.25 -2.97
CA GLU A 5 -18.47 -13.63 -1.55
C GLU A 5 -17.05 -13.44 -1.03
N LYS A 6 -16.04 -13.82 -1.83
CA LYS A 6 -14.63 -13.60 -1.47
C LYS A 6 -14.29 -12.11 -1.33
N LEU A 7 -14.77 -11.28 -2.26
CA LEU A 7 -14.55 -9.82 -2.20
C LEU A 7 -15.23 -9.18 -0.99
N SER A 8 -16.49 -9.54 -0.73
CA SER A 8 -17.24 -9.00 0.42
C SER A 8 -16.59 -9.36 1.75
N MET A 9 -16.04 -10.57 1.86
CA MET A 9 -15.31 -11.01 3.04
C MET A 9 -13.98 -10.26 3.20
N MET A 10 -13.25 -10.00 2.12
CA MET A 10 -12.04 -9.17 2.16
C MET A 10 -12.34 -7.74 2.60
N GLU A 11 -13.44 -7.15 2.12
CA GLU A 11 -13.86 -5.80 2.52
C GLU A 11 -14.24 -5.73 4.00
N ALA A 12 -14.99 -6.73 4.52
CA ALA A 12 -15.33 -6.79 5.92
C ALA A 12 -14.09 -6.94 6.83
N LEU A 13 -13.13 -7.77 6.41
CA LEU A 13 -11.85 -7.91 7.12
C LEU A 13 -11.04 -6.62 7.08
N TRP A 14 -11.00 -5.94 5.94
CA TRP A 14 -10.31 -4.66 5.81
C TRP A 14 -10.93 -3.57 6.68
N ASP A 15 -12.26 -3.47 6.71
CA ASP A 15 -13.00 -2.52 7.54
C ASP A 15 -12.81 -2.79 9.03
N ASP A 16 -12.71 -4.06 9.44
CA ASP A 16 -12.39 -4.44 10.83
C ASP A 16 -10.95 -4.06 11.22
N LEU A 17 -9.97 -4.45 10.40
CA LEU A 17 -8.55 -4.21 10.67
C LEU A 17 -8.15 -2.73 10.63
N SER A 18 -8.85 -1.92 9.83
CA SER A 18 -8.55 -0.49 9.68
C SER A 18 -9.15 0.40 10.79
N ARG A 19 -10.08 -0.13 11.60
CA ARG A 19 -10.75 0.61 12.67
C ARG A 19 -9.88 0.86 13.91
N ASP A 20 -8.92 -0.02 14.19
CA ASP A 20 -7.99 0.14 15.31
C ASP A 20 -6.52 0.01 14.84
N PRO A 21 -5.92 1.12 14.34
CA PRO A 21 -4.51 1.13 13.98
C PRO A 21 -3.57 1.00 15.19
N ALA A 22 -4.07 1.16 16.43
CA ALA A 22 -3.27 1.06 17.65
C ALA A 22 -3.22 -0.38 18.20
N GLY A 23 -4.21 -1.21 17.86
CA GLY A 23 -4.26 -2.64 18.22
C GLY A 23 -3.23 -3.51 17.50
N PHE A 24 -2.65 -3.01 16.41
CA PHE A 24 -1.60 -3.69 15.65
C PHE A 24 -0.29 -2.92 15.72
N ALA A 25 0.64 -3.40 16.55
CA ALA A 25 1.99 -2.85 16.59
C ALA A 25 2.66 -3.03 15.23
N SER A 26 3.11 -1.92 14.63
CA SER A 26 3.92 -1.99 13.42
C SER A 26 5.18 -2.82 13.69
N PRO A 27 5.59 -3.70 12.77
CA PRO A 27 6.87 -4.41 12.89
C PRO A 27 8.04 -3.43 13.02
N GLU A 28 9.13 -3.85 13.67
CA GLU A 28 10.32 -3.00 13.88
C GLU A 28 10.92 -2.45 12.57
N TRP A 29 10.81 -3.22 11.48
CA TRP A 29 11.32 -2.79 10.17
C TRP A 29 10.50 -1.66 9.55
N HIS A 30 9.25 -1.44 9.99
CA HIS A 30 8.33 -0.50 9.36
C HIS A 30 8.80 0.95 9.51
N GLU A 31 9.37 1.29 10.67
CA GLU A 31 9.98 2.61 10.90
C GLU A 31 11.21 2.83 10.00
N GLN A 32 12.02 1.78 9.82
CA GLN A 32 13.22 1.85 9.00
C GLN A 32 12.87 2.06 7.52
N GLU A 33 11.92 1.29 6.97
CA GLU A 33 11.44 1.46 5.60
C GLU A 33 10.84 2.85 5.36
N LEU A 34 10.09 3.37 6.33
CA LEU A 34 9.53 4.72 6.23
C LEU A 34 10.64 5.78 6.13
N LYS A 35 11.65 5.70 7.01
CA LYS A 35 12.80 6.60 7.00
C LYS A 35 13.58 6.53 5.69
N GLU A 36 13.78 5.32 5.16
CA GLU A 36 14.47 5.12 3.89
C GLU A 36 13.69 5.72 2.71
N ALA A 37 12.38 5.55 2.68
CA ALA A 37 11.51 6.16 1.67
C ALA A 37 11.52 7.70 1.75
N GLU A 38 11.41 8.25 2.96
CA GLU A 38 11.48 9.70 3.19
C GLU A 38 12.84 10.29 2.74
N GLN A 39 13.94 9.62 3.08
CA GLN A 39 15.28 10.04 2.66
C GLN A 39 15.44 9.94 1.14
N ALA A 40 14.91 8.90 0.50
CA ALA A 40 14.96 8.78 -0.95
C ALA A 40 14.20 9.93 -1.65
N VAL A 41 13.09 10.39 -1.10
CA VAL A 41 12.37 11.56 -1.60
C VAL A 41 13.19 12.84 -1.38
N ALA A 42 13.77 13.03 -0.19
CA ALA A 42 14.61 14.19 0.12
C ALA A 42 15.86 14.27 -0.79
N ASP A 43 16.44 13.12 -1.12
CA ASP A 43 17.60 13.00 -2.01
C ASP A 43 17.24 13.11 -3.51
N ASN A 44 15.96 13.34 -3.85
CA ASN A 44 15.44 13.29 -5.23
C ASN A 44 15.68 11.93 -5.94
N ARG A 45 15.85 10.84 -5.17
CA ARG A 45 15.98 9.47 -5.67
C ARG A 45 14.64 8.76 -5.82
N ALA A 46 13.60 9.27 -5.16
CA ALA A 46 12.22 8.84 -5.30
C ALA A 46 11.31 10.07 -5.48
N GLY A 47 10.17 9.87 -6.15
CA GLY A 47 9.22 10.94 -6.41
C GLY A 47 7.79 10.43 -6.46
N PHE A 48 6.85 11.30 -6.10
CA PHE A 48 5.43 10.99 -6.20
C PHE A 48 4.98 11.01 -7.65
N VAL A 49 4.19 10.00 -8.03
CA VAL A 49 3.54 9.93 -9.34
C VAL A 49 2.04 9.92 -9.16
N SER A 50 1.31 10.46 -10.14
CA SER A 50 -0.14 10.36 -10.12
C SER A 50 -0.57 8.90 -10.28
N TRP A 51 -1.73 8.57 -9.72
CA TRP A 51 -2.32 7.24 -9.83
C TRP A 51 -2.53 6.80 -11.29
N ASP A 52 -2.93 7.75 -12.15
CA ASP A 52 -3.08 7.50 -13.59
C ASP A 52 -1.74 7.17 -14.26
N ALA A 53 -0.66 7.86 -13.89
CA ALA A 53 0.67 7.57 -14.39
C ALA A 53 1.17 6.19 -13.92
N ALA A 54 0.98 5.86 -12.64
CA ALA A 54 1.34 4.56 -12.09
C ALA A 54 0.61 3.40 -12.80
N LYS A 55 -0.72 3.53 -12.99
CA LYS A 55 -1.52 2.55 -13.74
C LYS A 55 -1.03 2.35 -15.17
N LYS A 56 -0.66 3.43 -15.87
CA LYS A 56 -0.12 3.35 -17.24
C LYS A 56 1.19 2.57 -17.26
N THR A 57 2.13 2.87 -16.36
CA THR A 57 3.41 2.16 -16.26
C THR A 57 3.21 0.66 -16.00
N LEU A 58 2.35 0.29 -15.04
CA LEU A 58 2.08 -1.12 -14.72
C LEU A 58 1.48 -1.87 -15.91
N ARG A 59 0.57 -1.25 -16.67
CA ARG A 59 -0.02 -1.89 -17.85
C ARG A 59 0.99 -2.05 -18.99
N ASN A 60 1.91 -1.09 -19.14
CA ASN A 60 2.96 -1.14 -20.16
C ASN A 60 4.05 -2.17 -19.83
N ASN A 61 4.39 -2.37 -18.55
CA ASN A 61 5.40 -3.34 -18.12
C ASN A 61 4.92 -4.81 -18.15
N ASN A 62 3.61 -5.03 -18.22
CA ASN A 62 2.99 -6.36 -18.37
C ASN A 62 2.69 -6.73 -19.84
N SER A 63 3.16 -5.93 -20.81
CA SER A 63 3.01 -6.15 -22.26
C SER A 63 4.33 -6.63 -22.87
#